data_AF-A0A8H6WEL9-F1
#
_entry.id   AF-A0A8H6WEL9-F1
#
_cell.length_a   1.000
_cell.length_b   1.000
_cell.length_c   1.000
_cell.angle_alpha   90.00
_cell.angle_beta   90.00
_cell.angle_gamma   90.00
#
_symmetry.space_group_name_H-M   'P 1'
#
loop_
_entity.id
_entity.type
_entity.pdbx_description
1 polymer ?
#
loop_
_entity_poly.entity_id
_entity_poly.type
_entity_poly.pdbx_seq_one_letter_code
_entity_poly.pdbx_strand_id
1 'polypeptide(L)'
;MAANSCPTLNSTADMQAPTIEQERLVVALGKLDRPRPIPNSYWATGYLLACEYPWHPLDSSCTKLEALLRAGTRTFVDLTEDGELSPYEAYLLVLARQLRIDDTELEYHRFPIRDRSLPESVEHMHSVMAVLRDNMDRGRITAVHCRGGIGRTGMVIGCLLVERFNLTGEEALQIIAREWQGVAKRITYPHSPETPAQFAFVREFQPEKVCQQLVF
;
A
#
# COMPACT_ATOMS: atom_id res chain seq x y z
N MET A 1 -45.78 -45.99 10.56
CA MET A 1 -46.18 -44.78 11.32
C MET A 1 -44.90 -44.07 11.74
N ALA A 2 -44.84 -42.73 11.65
CA ALA A 2 -43.72 -41.84 12.00
C ALA A 2 -42.34 -42.20 11.35
N ALA A 3 -41.78 -41.47 10.38
CA ALA A 3 -41.52 -40.03 10.21
C ALA A 3 -40.29 -39.50 10.98
N ASN A 4 -39.57 -38.59 10.31
CA ASN A 4 -38.37 -37.84 10.72
C ASN A 4 -37.05 -38.65 10.70
N SER A 5 -35.94 -38.14 10.15
CA SER A 5 -35.73 -36.91 9.37
C SER A 5 -34.34 -36.95 8.69
N CYS A 6 -34.24 -36.49 7.44
CA CYS A 6 -32.93 -36.11 6.87
C CYS A 6 -32.56 -34.71 7.40
N PRO A 7 -31.28 -34.47 7.69
CA PRO A 7 -30.61 -33.49 6.85
C PRO A 7 -29.22 -33.95 6.38
N THR A 8 -28.95 -33.71 5.10
CA THR A 8 -27.62 -33.63 4.51
C THR A 8 -26.75 -32.61 5.25
N LEU A 9 -25.56 -33.00 5.69
CA LEU A 9 -24.50 -32.05 6.05
C LEU A 9 -23.42 -32.05 4.98
N ASN A 10 -23.16 -30.86 4.44
CA ASN A 10 -22.09 -30.61 3.50
C ASN A 10 -20.71 -30.86 4.16
N SER A 11 -19.77 -31.36 3.38
CA SER A 11 -18.36 -30.98 3.52
C SER A 11 -17.70 -31.00 2.14
N THR A 12 -18.03 -29.99 1.34
CA THR A 12 -17.24 -29.65 0.15
C THR A 12 -15.83 -29.26 0.57
N ALA A 13 -14.83 -30.01 0.08
CA ALA A 13 -13.42 -29.67 -0.13
C ALA A 13 -12.72 -28.74 0.88
N ASP A 14 -11.63 -29.24 1.46
CA ASP A 14 -10.67 -28.50 2.28
C ASP A 14 -10.32 -27.10 1.75
N MET A 15 -10.79 -26.05 2.45
CA MET A 15 -10.13 -24.75 2.44
C MET A 15 -9.10 -24.69 3.57
N GLN A 16 -7.95 -25.33 3.39
CA GLN A 16 -6.82 -25.18 4.30
C GLN A 16 -5.85 -24.10 3.82
N ALA A 17 -6.17 -22.87 4.20
CA ALA A 17 -5.22 -21.76 4.30
C ALA A 17 -5.17 -21.29 5.76
N PRO A 18 -4.09 -20.67 6.24
CA PRO A 18 -2.67 -20.76 5.87
C PRO A 18 -1.89 -21.59 6.92
N THR A 19 -0.54 -21.65 6.84
CA THR A 19 0.28 -21.89 8.04
C THR A 19 0.89 -20.58 8.54
N ILE A 20 0.16 -19.90 9.42
CA ILE A 20 0.44 -20.04 10.85
C ILE A 20 1.62 -19.12 11.25
N GLU A 21 2.83 -19.58 11.56
CA GLU A 21 3.64 -18.85 12.54
C GLU A 21 4.15 -17.46 12.13
N GLN A 22 4.45 -17.21 10.85
CA GLN A 22 5.23 -16.04 10.42
C GLN A 22 4.47 -14.96 9.66
N GLU A 23 3.25 -15.22 9.17
CA GLU A 23 2.29 -14.13 8.87
C GLU A 23 2.06 -13.24 10.11
N ARG A 24 2.33 -13.78 11.31
CA ARG A 24 1.87 -13.26 12.60
C ARG A 24 2.80 -12.30 13.35
N LEU A 25 4.04 -12.02 12.94
CA LEU A 25 4.87 -11.11 13.74
C LEU A 25 4.71 -9.64 13.34
N VAL A 26 4.67 -9.32 12.02
CA VAL A 26 4.72 -7.91 11.57
C VAL A 26 3.41 -7.40 10.97
N VAL A 27 2.48 -8.30 10.64
CA VAL A 27 1.05 -7.97 10.79
C VAL A 27 0.75 -7.60 12.25
N ALA A 28 1.34 -8.29 13.25
CA ALA A 28 0.99 -8.08 14.66
C ALA A 28 1.66 -6.88 15.36
N LEU A 29 2.79 -6.36 14.87
CA LEU A 29 3.29 -5.05 15.32
C LEU A 29 2.68 -3.87 14.54
N GLY A 30 2.07 -4.13 13.38
CA GLY A 30 1.60 -3.10 12.45
C GLY A 30 0.07 -2.87 12.43
N LYS A 31 -0.73 -3.93 12.50
CA LYS A 31 -2.20 -3.83 12.53
C LYS A 31 -2.70 -3.47 13.94
N LEU A 32 -2.35 -2.26 14.37
CA LEU A 32 -3.28 -1.45 15.15
C LEU A 32 -4.64 -1.51 14.43
N ASP A 33 -5.74 -1.62 15.19
CA ASP A 33 -7.11 -1.71 14.69
C ASP A 33 -7.57 -0.36 14.08
N ARG A 34 -6.92 0.00 12.97
CA ARG A 34 -7.02 1.29 12.31
C ARG A 34 -8.08 1.18 11.22
N PRO A 35 -9.18 1.94 11.31
CA PRO A 35 -10.09 2.05 10.17
C PRO A 35 -9.31 2.59 8.96
N ARG A 36 -9.71 2.14 7.77
CA ARG A 36 -9.11 2.60 6.53
C ARG A 36 -9.57 4.05 6.30
N PRO A 37 -8.67 5.03 6.12
CA PRO A 37 -9.04 6.44 6.07
C PRO A 37 -9.96 6.76 4.89
N ILE A 38 -9.81 6.06 3.77
CA ILE A 38 -10.66 6.22 2.58
C ILE A 38 -11.06 4.84 1.99
N PRO A 39 -12.21 4.72 1.29
CA PRO A 39 -12.71 3.43 0.78
C PRO A 39 -11.74 2.71 -0.18
N ASN A 40 -10.95 3.48 -0.93
CA ASN A 40 -9.94 3.00 -1.86
C ASN A 40 -8.53 3.10 -1.26
N SER A 41 -8.37 2.54 -0.07
CA SER A 41 -7.08 2.37 0.60
C SER A 41 -7.02 1.06 1.36
N TYR A 42 -5.80 0.62 1.67
CA TYR A 42 -5.50 -0.47 2.61
C TYR A 42 -4.17 -0.21 3.33
N TRP A 43 -4.04 -0.73 4.54
CA TRP A 43 -2.79 -0.70 5.30
C TRP A 43 -1.92 -1.88 4.88
N ALA A 44 -0.77 -1.61 4.26
CA ALA A 44 0.22 -2.62 3.92
C ALA A 44 1.08 -2.99 5.13
N THR A 45 1.39 -2.01 5.98
CA THR A 45 2.04 -2.17 7.30
C THR A 45 1.43 -1.17 8.29
N GLY A 46 1.87 -1.19 9.55
CA GLY A 46 1.47 -0.16 10.54
C GLY A 46 1.97 1.27 10.24
N TYR A 47 2.87 1.42 9.26
CA TYR A 47 3.44 2.71 8.85
C TYR A 47 3.28 2.98 7.35
N LEU A 48 2.63 2.08 6.61
CA LEU A 48 2.49 2.19 5.16
C LEU A 48 1.04 1.97 4.72
N LEU A 49 0.47 2.99 4.11
CA LEU A 49 -0.85 3.00 3.53
C LEU A 49 -0.75 3.04 1.99
N ALA A 50 -1.45 2.14 1.33
CA ALA A 50 -1.70 2.21 -0.10
C ALA A 50 -3.04 2.92 -0.35
N CYS A 51 -3.10 3.92 -1.24
CA CYS A 51 -4.36 4.61 -1.54
C CYS A 51 -4.48 5.10 -2.99
N GLU A 52 -5.71 5.46 -3.39
CA GLU A 52 -5.95 6.24 -4.61
C GLU A 52 -5.44 7.68 -4.50
N TYR A 53 -5.43 8.41 -5.62
CA TYR A 53 -5.01 9.82 -5.64
C TYR A 53 -5.89 10.66 -4.69
N PRO A 54 -5.30 11.38 -3.72
CA PRO A 54 -6.03 11.85 -2.54
C PRO A 54 -6.82 13.15 -2.75
N TRP A 55 -6.71 13.79 -3.92
CA TRP A 55 -7.27 15.13 -4.14
C TRP A 55 -7.63 15.39 -5.61
N HIS A 56 -8.64 16.22 -5.87
CA HIS A 56 -8.98 16.69 -7.22
C HIS A 56 -9.77 18.01 -7.12
N PRO A 57 -9.57 19.00 -8.01
CA PRO A 57 -10.11 20.35 -7.82
C PRO A 57 -11.64 20.45 -7.89
N LEU A 58 -12.31 19.54 -8.61
CA LEU A 58 -13.78 19.45 -8.66
C LEU A 58 -14.35 18.50 -7.59
N ASP A 59 -13.49 17.84 -6.83
CA ASP A 59 -13.88 16.91 -5.79
C ASP A 59 -14.13 17.70 -4.52
N SER A 60 -15.40 17.99 -4.24
CA SER A 60 -15.83 18.66 -3.01
C SER A 60 -15.49 17.85 -1.74
N SER A 61 -15.02 16.61 -1.89
CA SER A 61 -14.43 15.81 -0.83
C SER A 61 -13.00 16.24 -0.48
N CYS A 62 -12.90 17.41 0.17
CA CYS A 62 -11.77 17.79 1.04
C CYS A 62 -11.37 16.65 2.01
N THR A 63 -12.34 15.77 2.30
CA THR A 63 -12.26 14.64 3.22
C THR A 63 -11.16 13.62 2.92
N LYS A 64 -10.75 13.36 1.66
CA LYS A 64 -9.76 12.31 1.38
C LYS A 64 -8.38 12.65 1.96
N LEU A 65 -7.82 13.78 1.54
CA LEU A 65 -6.52 14.25 2.04
C LEU A 65 -6.58 14.55 3.56
N GLU A 66 -7.70 15.08 4.04
CA GLU A 66 -7.94 15.30 5.46
C GLU A 66 -7.94 13.99 6.26
N ALA A 67 -8.62 12.95 5.77
CA ALA A 67 -8.68 11.64 6.41
C ALA A 67 -7.31 10.96 6.46
N LEU A 68 -6.46 11.13 5.43
CA LEU A 68 -5.08 10.67 5.44
C LEU A 68 -4.27 11.37 6.55
N LEU A 69 -4.33 12.70 6.62
CA LEU A 69 -3.64 13.49 7.67
C LEU A 69 -4.12 13.13 9.08
N ARG A 70 -5.44 12.93 9.25
CA ARG A 70 -6.07 12.49 10.52
C ARG A 70 -5.76 11.05 10.89
N ALA A 71 -5.53 10.16 9.93
CA ALA A 71 -5.00 8.82 10.16
C ALA A 71 -3.49 8.81 10.50
N GLY A 72 -2.87 9.99 10.57
CA GLY A 72 -1.48 10.17 10.97
C GLY A 72 -0.48 10.16 9.82
N THR A 73 -0.92 10.11 8.55
CA THR A 73 -0.02 10.24 7.40
C THR A 73 0.78 11.55 7.49
N ARG A 74 2.09 11.43 7.27
CA ARG A 74 3.07 12.52 7.28
C ARG A 74 4.01 12.51 6.08
N THR A 75 4.10 11.39 5.38
CA THR A 75 4.85 11.30 4.13
C THR A 75 3.93 10.88 3.01
N PHE A 76 4.05 11.52 1.85
CA PHE A 76 3.30 11.21 0.65
C PHE A 76 4.27 10.81 -0.46
N VAL A 77 4.07 9.63 -1.03
CA VAL A 77 4.82 9.11 -2.17
C VAL A 77 3.89 9.07 -3.37
N ASP A 78 4.13 10.00 -4.29
CA ASP A 78 3.34 10.20 -5.50
C ASP A 78 4.02 9.51 -6.69
N LEU A 79 3.37 8.48 -7.23
CA LEU A 79 3.86 7.69 -8.36
C LEU A 79 3.38 8.23 -9.72
N THR A 80 2.76 9.42 -9.76
CA THR A 80 2.21 10.02 -10.97
C THR A 80 3.21 10.89 -11.73
N GLU A 81 3.06 10.94 -13.05
CA GLU A 81 3.86 11.82 -13.91
C GLU A 81 3.42 13.28 -13.75
N ASP A 82 4.32 14.24 -13.99
CA ASP A 82 3.92 15.65 -13.98
C ASP A 82 2.87 15.93 -15.07
N GLY A 83 1.83 16.69 -14.72
CA GLY A 83 0.67 16.90 -15.57
C GLY A 83 -0.28 15.70 -15.70
N GLU A 84 -0.01 14.53 -15.11
CA GLU A 84 -0.95 13.40 -15.13
C GLU A 84 -2.25 13.75 -14.38
N LEU A 85 -2.12 14.44 -13.24
CA LEU A 85 -3.20 14.86 -12.36
C LEU A 85 -2.93 16.26 -11.79
N SER A 86 -3.99 16.93 -11.32
CA SER A 86 -3.86 18.25 -10.72
C SER A 86 -3.06 18.18 -9.41
N PRO A 87 -1.95 18.93 -9.27
CA PRO A 87 -1.07 18.82 -8.11
C PRO A 87 -1.76 19.29 -6.83
N TYR A 88 -1.52 18.58 -5.73
CA TYR A 88 -2.15 18.85 -4.43
C TYR A 88 -1.18 19.26 -3.31
N GLU A 89 0.14 19.28 -3.56
CA GLU A 89 1.16 19.55 -2.53
C GLU A 89 0.97 20.90 -1.82
N ALA A 90 0.71 21.97 -2.58
CA ALA A 90 0.42 23.29 -1.99
C ALA A 90 -0.88 23.27 -1.14
N TYR A 91 -1.86 22.44 -1.51
CA TYR A 91 -3.11 22.27 -0.78
C TYR A 91 -2.94 21.40 0.48
N LEU A 92 -2.07 20.38 0.42
CA LEU A 92 -1.63 19.57 1.56
C LEU A 92 -1.08 20.45 2.68
N LEU A 93 -0.18 21.40 2.37
CA LEU A 93 0.36 22.33 3.37
C LEU A 93 -0.72 23.24 3.98
N VAL A 94 -1.64 23.77 3.17
CA VAL A 94 -2.75 24.60 3.67
C VAL A 94 -3.66 23.80 4.62
N LEU A 95 -4.01 22.58 4.25
CA LEU A 95 -4.86 21.69 5.04
C LEU A 95 -4.17 21.22 6.33
N ALA A 96 -2.87 20.91 6.27
CA ALA A 96 -2.09 20.51 7.44
C ALA A 96 -2.03 21.61 8.51
N ARG A 97 -1.80 22.86 8.10
CA ARG A 97 -1.85 24.04 9.00
C ARG A 97 -3.24 24.23 9.62
N GLN A 98 -4.32 24.00 8.86
CA GLN A 98 -5.69 24.02 9.40
C GLN A 98 -5.92 22.92 10.45
N LEU A 99 -5.28 21.76 10.29
CA LEU A 99 -5.29 20.65 11.23
C LEU A 99 -4.28 20.80 12.39
N ARG A 100 -3.50 21.89 12.42
CA ARG A 100 -2.41 22.16 13.38
C ARG A 100 -1.27 21.12 13.35
N ILE A 101 -0.98 20.62 12.15
CA ILE A 101 0.20 19.81 11.84
C ILE A 101 1.30 20.80 11.40
N ASP A 102 2.51 20.65 11.92
CA ASP A 102 3.63 21.52 11.51
C ASP A 102 4.08 21.19 10.08
N ASP A 103 4.48 22.20 9.29
CA ASP A 103 4.96 21.97 7.92
C ASP A 103 6.21 21.06 7.90
N THR A 104 7.03 21.09 8.96
CA THR A 104 8.21 20.22 9.13
C THR A 104 7.86 18.77 9.46
N GLU A 105 6.61 18.49 9.90
CA GLU A 105 6.09 17.12 9.98
C GLU A 105 5.72 16.56 8.61
N LEU A 106 5.79 17.32 7.51
CA LEU A 106 5.39 16.85 6.18
C LEU A 106 6.55 16.60 5.22
N GLU A 107 6.39 15.56 4.40
CA GLU A 107 7.29 15.17 3.33
C GLU A 107 6.44 14.75 2.12
N TYR A 108 6.79 15.25 0.95
CA TYR A 108 6.17 14.86 -0.32
C TYR A 108 7.30 14.49 -1.30
N HIS A 109 7.25 13.26 -1.82
CA HIS A 109 8.24 12.71 -2.72
C HIS A 109 7.54 12.22 -3.98
N ARG A 110 7.93 12.72 -5.16
CA ARG A 110 7.40 12.25 -6.44
C ARG A 110 8.41 11.32 -7.11
N PHE A 111 7.99 10.08 -7.34
CA PHE A 111 8.75 9.05 -8.05
C PHE A 111 7.93 8.61 -9.27
N PRO A 112 8.00 9.35 -10.39
CA PRO A 112 7.05 9.21 -11.49
C PRO A 112 7.22 7.85 -12.17
N ILE A 113 6.16 7.05 -12.15
CA ILE A 113 6.05 5.81 -12.92
C ILE A 113 4.92 6.00 -13.93
N ARG A 114 5.23 5.87 -15.23
CA ARG A 114 4.25 6.03 -16.31
C ARG A 114 3.05 5.11 -16.10
N ASP A 115 1.84 5.58 -16.42
CA ASP A 115 0.63 4.81 -16.11
C ASP A 115 0.65 3.39 -16.69
N ARG A 116 0.10 2.44 -15.92
CA ARG A 116 0.09 0.99 -16.16
C ARG A 116 1.46 0.34 -16.45
N SER A 117 2.56 1.05 -16.26
CA SER A 117 3.91 0.63 -16.66
C SER A 117 4.75 0.15 -15.47
N LEU A 118 6.00 -0.21 -15.76
CA LEU A 118 7.09 -0.46 -14.81
C LEU A 118 7.84 0.86 -14.52
N PRO A 119 8.63 0.95 -13.42
CA PRO A 119 9.61 2.02 -13.28
C PRO A 119 10.64 1.98 -14.43
N GLU A 120 11.35 3.09 -14.65
CA GLU A 120 12.36 3.20 -15.70
C GLU A 120 13.57 2.26 -15.49
N SER A 121 13.86 1.91 -14.23
CA SER A 121 14.90 0.97 -13.86
C SER A 121 14.62 0.34 -12.48
N VAL A 122 15.45 -0.61 -12.05
CA VAL A 122 15.34 -1.21 -10.70
C VAL A 122 15.85 -0.22 -9.64
N GLU A 123 16.87 0.58 -9.96
CA GLU A 123 17.44 1.63 -9.11
C GLU A 123 16.42 2.75 -8.81
N HIS A 124 15.51 3.03 -9.75
CA HIS A 124 14.37 3.91 -9.49
C HIS A 124 13.45 3.32 -8.41
N MET A 125 13.16 2.00 -8.46
CA MET A 125 12.39 1.34 -7.39
C MET A 125 13.16 1.33 -6.06
N HIS A 126 14.48 1.09 -6.08
CA HIS A 126 15.33 1.18 -4.88
C HIS A 126 15.30 2.57 -4.25
N SER A 127 15.25 3.63 -5.06
CA SER A 127 15.09 5.01 -4.58
C SER A 127 13.75 5.23 -3.85
N VAL A 128 12.66 4.63 -4.34
CA VAL A 128 11.37 4.59 -3.61
C VAL A 128 11.51 3.81 -2.31
N MET A 129 12.12 2.61 -2.35
CA MET A 129 12.31 1.78 -1.16
C MET A 129 13.12 2.48 -0.07
N ALA A 130 14.16 3.24 -0.43
CA ALA A 130 14.96 4.01 0.52
C ALA A 130 14.13 5.01 1.33
N VAL A 131 13.22 5.76 0.68
CA VAL A 131 12.29 6.67 1.36
C VAL A 131 11.30 5.93 2.25
N LEU A 132 10.73 4.81 1.77
CA LEU A 132 9.79 4.03 2.57
C LEU A 132 10.47 3.37 3.78
N ARG A 133 11.71 2.94 3.62
CA ARG A 133 12.58 2.34 4.65
C ARG A 133 12.87 3.34 5.76
N ASP A 134 13.41 4.51 5.42
CA ASP A 134 13.67 5.59 6.38
C ASP A 134 12.42 5.98 7.17
N ASN A 135 11.28 6.15 6.48
CA ASN A 135 10.02 6.50 7.14
C ASN A 135 9.53 5.41 8.09
N MET A 136 9.61 4.13 7.71
CA MET A 136 9.26 3.02 8.61
C MET A 136 10.18 2.97 9.84
N ASP A 137 11.48 3.20 9.67
CA ASP A 137 12.46 3.17 10.75
C ASP A 137 12.29 4.37 11.71
N ARG A 138 11.81 5.51 11.19
CA ARG A 138 11.37 6.69 11.96
C ARG A 138 9.97 6.55 12.59
N GLY A 139 9.26 5.42 12.38
CA GLY A 139 7.89 5.22 12.85
C GLY A 139 6.86 6.16 12.20
N ARG A 140 7.17 6.69 11.02
CA ARG A 140 6.42 7.74 10.31
C ARG A 140 5.48 7.12 9.28
N ILE A 141 4.22 7.53 9.29
CA ILE A 141 3.21 6.96 8.38
C ILE A 141 3.34 7.58 6.99
N THR A 142 3.56 6.72 6.00
CA THR A 142 3.64 7.06 4.58
C THR A 142 2.41 6.59 3.82
N ALA A 143 1.82 7.46 2.99
CA ALA A 143 0.83 7.09 1.99
C ALA A 143 1.49 7.00 0.61
N VAL A 144 1.44 5.82 -0.01
CA VAL A 144 1.87 5.57 -1.39
C VAL A 144 0.64 5.58 -2.28
N HIS A 145 0.65 6.40 -3.34
CA HIS A 145 -0.45 6.47 -4.28
C HIS A 145 0.02 6.62 -5.73
N CYS A 146 -0.87 6.26 -6.65
CA CYS A 146 -0.82 6.67 -8.04
C CYS A 146 -2.15 7.34 -8.37
N ARG A 147 -2.64 7.29 -9.63
CA ARG A 147 -4.02 7.64 -9.95
C ARG A 147 -5.03 6.74 -9.23
N GLY A 148 -4.97 5.44 -9.49
CA GLY A 148 -6.02 4.50 -9.08
C GLY A 148 -5.86 3.95 -7.66
N GLY A 149 -4.63 3.90 -7.15
CA GLY A 149 -4.26 3.08 -5.99
C GLY A 149 -4.13 1.58 -6.28
N ILE A 150 -4.05 1.21 -7.57
CA ILE A 150 -4.16 -0.17 -8.07
C ILE A 150 -2.77 -0.67 -8.53
N GLY A 151 -2.39 -0.46 -9.80
CA GLY A 151 -1.21 -1.08 -10.40
C GLY A 151 0.13 -0.60 -9.82
N ARG A 152 0.49 0.66 -10.10
CA ARG A 152 1.76 1.27 -9.67
C ARG A 152 1.94 1.21 -8.14
N THR A 153 0.89 1.56 -7.39
CA THR A 153 0.86 1.44 -5.92
C THR A 153 1.08 0.00 -5.47
N GLY A 154 0.30 -0.96 -5.96
CA GLY A 154 0.44 -2.37 -5.59
C GLY A 154 1.84 -2.93 -5.89
N MET A 155 2.46 -2.51 -6.99
CA MET A 155 3.82 -2.91 -7.35
C MET A 155 4.85 -2.40 -6.33
N VAL A 156 4.78 -1.12 -5.94
CA VAL A 156 5.64 -0.53 -4.90
C VAL A 156 5.44 -1.22 -3.55
N ILE A 157 4.18 -1.49 -3.16
CA ILE A 157 3.89 -2.25 -1.93
C ILE A 157 4.51 -3.66 -1.99
N GLY A 158 4.43 -4.33 -3.13
CA GLY A 158 4.98 -5.68 -3.30
C GLY A 158 6.49 -5.71 -3.13
N CYS A 159 7.20 -4.76 -3.73
CA CYS A 159 8.65 -4.61 -3.59
C CYS A 159 9.05 -4.35 -2.13
N LEU A 160 8.29 -3.52 -1.41
CA LEU A 160 8.55 -3.27 0.01
C LEU A 160 8.30 -4.49 0.90
N LEU A 161 7.24 -5.27 0.63
CA LEU A 161 6.97 -6.50 1.38
C LEU A 161 8.10 -7.52 1.21
N VAL A 162 8.65 -7.65 -0.01
CA VAL A 162 9.86 -8.45 -0.29
C VAL A 162 11.05 -7.91 0.50
N GLU A 163 11.37 -6.62 0.39
CA GLU A 163 12.55 -6.01 1.04
C GLU A 163 12.48 -6.06 2.57
N ARG A 164 11.39 -5.57 3.18
CA ARG A 164 11.34 -5.33 4.63
C ARG A 164 11.04 -6.57 5.45
N PHE A 165 10.47 -7.61 4.84
CA PHE A 165 10.07 -8.85 5.54
C PHE A 165 10.73 -10.11 4.99
N ASN A 166 11.66 -9.99 4.04
CA ASN A 166 12.36 -11.10 3.40
C ASN A 166 11.39 -12.16 2.84
N LEU A 167 10.29 -11.68 2.26
CA LEU A 167 9.27 -12.50 1.62
C LEU A 167 9.67 -12.79 0.16
N THR A 168 9.22 -13.91 -0.39
CA THR A 168 9.18 -14.07 -1.84
C THR A 168 8.18 -13.11 -2.45
N GLY A 169 8.38 -12.73 -3.71
CA GLY A 169 7.42 -11.87 -4.41
C GLY A 169 6.03 -12.48 -4.54
N GLU A 170 5.89 -13.81 -4.54
CA GLU A 170 4.58 -14.46 -4.54
C GLU A 170 3.86 -14.35 -3.18
N GLU A 171 4.57 -14.48 -2.06
CA GLU A 171 4.00 -14.21 -0.72
C GLU A 171 3.58 -12.74 -0.57
N ALA A 172 4.40 -11.80 -1.06
CA ALA A 172 4.06 -10.38 -1.10
C ALA A 172 2.78 -10.10 -1.91
N LEU A 173 2.63 -10.74 -3.08
CA LEU A 173 1.44 -10.65 -3.92
C LEU A 173 0.20 -11.27 -3.26
N GLN A 174 0.35 -12.37 -2.53
CA GLN A 174 -0.74 -12.99 -1.76
C GLN A 174 -1.23 -12.07 -0.62
N ILE A 175 -0.31 -11.39 0.09
CA ILE A 175 -0.67 -10.37 1.10
C ILE A 175 -1.44 -9.23 0.45
N ILE A 176 -0.97 -8.68 -0.68
CA ILE A 176 -1.67 -7.61 -1.39
C ILE A 176 -3.06 -8.08 -1.85
N ALA A 177 -3.17 -9.28 -2.42
CA ALA A 177 -4.45 -9.84 -2.85
C ALA A 177 -5.45 -10.00 -1.70
N ARG A 178 -4.97 -10.29 -0.49
CA ARG A 178 -5.75 -10.34 0.76
C ARG A 178 -6.24 -8.96 1.19
N GLU A 179 -5.35 -7.97 1.29
CA GLU A 179 -5.74 -6.60 1.72
C GLU A 179 -6.62 -5.90 0.67
N TRP A 180 -6.40 -6.18 -0.63
CA TRP A 180 -7.24 -5.71 -1.73
C TRP A 180 -8.70 -6.17 -1.62
N GLN A 181 -8.99 -7.23 -0.84
CA GLN A 181 -10.38 -7.64 -0.55
C GLN A 181 -11.19 -6.60 0.21
N GLY A 182 -10.54 -5.68 0.93
CA GLY A 182 -11.22 -4.56 1.59
C GLY A 182 -11.54 -3.38 0.66
N VAL A 183 -10.82 -3.24 -0.46
CA VAL A 183 -10.85 -2.05 -1.31
C VAL A 183 -12.12 -1.98 -2.16
N ALA A 184 -12.84 -0.86 -2.12
CA ALA A 184 -14.12 -0.72 -2.82
C ALA A 184 -13.98 -0.90 -4.35
N LYS A 185 -12.92 -0.35 -4.95
CA LYS A 185 -12.57 -0.55 -6.38
C LYS A 185 -12.35 -1.99 -6.82
N ARG A 186 -12.18 -2.97 -5.91
CA ARG A 186 -11.99 -4.39 -6.27
C ARG A 186 -13.09 -4.91 -7.20
N ILE A 187 -14.32 -4.42 -7.04
CA ILE A 187 -15.47 -4.83 -7.86
C ILE A 187 -15.22 -4.59 -9.37
N THR A 188 -14.50 -3.52 -9.71
CA THR A 188 -14.13 -3.16 -11.09
C THR A 188 -12.72 -3.62 -11.46
N TYR A 189 -11.80 -3.61 -10.49
CA TYR A 189 -10.40 -3.97 -10.64
C TYR A 189 -10.09 -5.16 -9.71
N PRO A 190 -10.27 -6.41 -10.16
CA PRO A 190 -10.24 -7.58 -9.26
C PRO A 190 -8.87 -7.83 -8.59
N HIS A 191 -7.80 -7.21 -9.11
CA HIS A 191 -6.43 -7.43 -8.67
C HIS A 191 -5.64 -6.12 -8.50
N SER A 192 -4.62 -6.18 -7.65
CA SER A 192 -3.55 -5.21 -7.47
C SER A 192 -2.25 -6.02 -7.29
N PRO A 193 -1.15 -5.78 -8.05
CA PRO A 193 -0.99 -4.84 -9.18
C PRO A 193 -1.96 -5.08 -10.35
N GLU A 194 -1.83 -4.31 -11.43
CA GLU A 194 -2.84 -4.25 -12.50
C GLU A 194 -2.42 -4.97 -13.79
N THR A 195 -1.12 -5.00 -14.12
CA THR A 195 -0.64 -5.61 -15.37
C THR A 195 0.27 -6.82 -15.11
N PRO A 196 0.28 -7.84 -16.00
CA PRO A 196 1.16 -9.01 -15.83
C PRO A 196 2.64 -8.66 -15.65
N ALA A 197 3.09 -7.59 -16.32
CA ALA A 197 4.44 -7.05 -16.14
C ALA A 197 4.71 -6.58 -14.71
N GLN A 198 3.76 -5.88 -14.08
CA GLN A 198 3.89 -5.44 -12.67
C GLN A 198 3.90 -6.63 -11.70
N PHE A 199 3.14 -7.69 -11.97
CA PHE A 199 3.22 -8.94 -11.20
C PHE A 199 4.59 -9.62 -11.36
N ALA A 200 5.12 -9.72 -12.59
CA ALA A 200 6.45 -10.26 -12.84
C ALA A 200 7.54 -9.44 -12.13
N PHE A 201 7.47 -8.11 -12.21
CA PHE A 201 8.39 -7.21 -11.52
C PHE A 201 8.44 -7.46 -10.00
N VAL A 202 7.29 -7.64 -9.33
CA VAL A 202 7.27 -7.97 -7.89
C VAL A 202 7.85 -9.36 -7.60
N ARG A 203 7.61 -10.36 -8.48
CA ARG A 203 8.19 -11.71 -8.35
C ARG A 203 9.71 -11.75 -8.49
N GLU A 204 10.23 -10.91 -9.38
CA GLU A 204 11.64 -10.87 -9.77
C GLU A 204 12.44 -9.80 -8.99
N PHE A 205 11.77 -8.94 -8.22
CA PHE A 205 12.39 -7.85 -7.47
C PHE A 205 13.43 -8.36 -6.49
N GLN A 206 14.64 -7.81 -6.58
CA GLN A 206 15.72 -8.04 -5.62
C GLN A 206 15.99 -6.76 -4.83
N PRO A 207 15.89 -6.80 -3.49
CA PRO A 207 16.30 -5.69 -2.63
C PRO A 207 17.75 -5.29 -2.85
N GLU A 208 18.09 -4.04 -2.53
CA GLU A 208 19.49 -3.62 -2.46
C GLU A 208 20.25 -4.50 -1.47
N LYS A 209 21.43 -4.98 -1.87
CA LYS A 209 22.36 -5.64 -0.95
C LYS A 209 22.95 -4.57 -0.04
N VAL A 210 22.28 -4.30 1.08
CA VAL A 210 22.83 -3.46 2.16
C VAL A 210 24.15 -4.09 2.61
N CYS A 211 25.25 -3.48 2.18
CA CYS A 211 26.58 -3.88 2.61
C CYS A 211 26.67 -3.52 4.09
N GLN A 212 26.60 -4.53 4.97
CA GLN A 212 26.74 -4.33 6.41
C GLN A 212 28.14 -3.79 6.69
N GLN A 213 28.26 -2.46 6.79
CA GLN A 213 29.40 -1.85 7.44
C GLN A 213 29.33 -2.25 8.91
N LEU A 214 30.14 -3.25 9.26
CA LEU A 214 30.41 -3.62 10.63
C LEU A 214 30.89 -2.37 11.37
N VAL A 215 30.06 -1.87 12.28
CA VAL A 215 30.47 -0.87 13.25
C VAL A 215 31.36 -1.61 14.25
N PHE A 216 32.68 -1.39 14.13
CA PHE A 216 33.70 -1.87 15.05
C PHE A 216 33.75 -1.02 16.32
#